data_AF-A0A962BJR2-F1
#
_entry.id   AF-A0A962BJR2-F1
#
_cell.length_a   1.000
_cell.length_b   1.000
_cell.length_c   1.000
_cell.angle_alpha   90.00
_cell.angle_beta   90.00
_cell.angle_gamma   90.00
#
_symmetry.space_group_name_H-M   'P 1'
#
loop_
_entity.id
_entity.type
_entity.pdbx_description
1 polymer ?
#
loop_
_entity_poly.entity_id
_entity_poly.type
_entity_poly.pdbx_seq_one_letter_code
_entity_poly.pdbx_strand_id
1 'polypeptide(L)' 'TAPGCGMGEVLVEDVRSKLELIPTVAETDVELVFDPPWNQSMMSESARLETGML' A
#
# COMPACT_ATOMS: atom_id res chain seq x y z
N THR A 1 3.24 8.82 -2.42
CA THR A 1 3.56 8.31 -1.06
C THR A 1 5.06 8.03 -1.01
N ALA A 2 5.87 9.06 -0.72
CA ALA A 2 7.31 9.06 -1.00
C ALA A 2 8.14 8.16 -0.06
N PRO A 3 9.35 7.73 -0.47
CA PRO A 3 10.33 7.12 0.43
C PRO A 3 10.62 8.00 1.64
N GLY A 4 10.88 7.39 2.80
CA GLY A 4 11.16 8.13 4.03
C GLY A 4 9.93 8.72 4.75
N CYS A 5 8.72 8.46 4.24
CA CYS A 5 7.49 8.71 5.00
C CYS A 5 7.40 7.71 6.16
N GLY A 6 7.27 8.20 7.40
CA GLY A 6 7.17 7.35 8.60
C GLY A 6 5.97 6.39 8.62
N MET A 7 5.02 6.55 7.70
CA MET A 7 3.89 5.64 7.54
C MET A 7 4.27 4.30 6.88
N GLY A 8 5.46 4.16 6.28
CA GLY A 8 5.86 2.94 5.57
C GLY A 8 5.77 1.68 6.42
N GLU A 9 6.37 1.69 7.61
CA GLU A 9 6.36 0.54 8.54
C GLU A 9 4.95 0.21 9.02
N VAL A 10 4.13 1.24 9.30
CA VAL A 10 2.74 1.07 9.72
C VAL A 10 1.91 0.39 8.63
N LEU A 11 2.11 0.79 7.37
CA LEU A 11 1.41 0.19 6.23
C LEU A 11 1.85 -1.26 5.99
N VAL A 12 3.13 -1.56 6.12
CA VAL A 12 3.66 -2.93 6.00
C VAL A 12 3.00 -3.86 7.03
N GLU A 13 2.91 -3.41 8.29
CA GLU A 13 2.30 -4.20 9.36
C GLU A 13 0.78 -4.36 9.20
N ASP A 14 0.08 -3.30 8.78
CA ASP A 14 -1.35 -3.36 8.51
C ASP A 14 -1.68 -4.32 7.36
N VAL A 15 -0.86 -4.32 6.29
CA VAL A 15 -0.99 -5.28 5.18
C VAL A 15 -0.77 -6.70 5.67
N ARG A 16 0.31 -6.96 6.43
CA ARG A 16 0.60 -8.28 6.98
C ARG A 16 -0.56 -8.80 7.83
N SER A 17 -0.97 -7.99 8.82
CA SER A 17 -2.03 -8.34 9.77
C SER A 17 -3.34 -8.68 9.05
N LYS A 18 -3.71 -7.92 8.01
CA LYS A 18 -4.94 -8.16 7.24
C LYS A 18 -4.86 -9.42 6.38
N LEU A 19 -3.71 -9.72 5.80
CA LEU A 19 -3.52 -10.94 4.99
C LEU A 19 -3.55 -12.20 5.85
N GLU A 20 -3.00 -12.16 7.06
CA GLU A 20 -3.00 -13.29 8.00
C GLU A 20 -4.41 -13.67 8.51
N LEU A 21 -5.40 -12.76 8.40
CA LEU A 21 -6.80 -13.08 8.71
C LEU A 21 -7.43 -14.03 7.69
N ILE A 22 -6.82 -14.22 6.53
CA ILE A 22 -7.35 -15.08 5.47
C ILE A 22 -6.98 -16.53 5.83
N PRO A 23 -7.97 -17.42 6.09
CA PRO A 23 -7.69 -18.77 6.62
C PRO A 23 -6.80 -19.66 5.75
N THR A 24 -6.67 -19.35 4.46
CA THR A 24 -5.86 -20.10 3.50
C THR A 24 -4.42 -19.58 3.38
N VAL A 25 -4.09 -18.46 4.02
CA VAL A 25 -2.73 -17.89 4.02
C VAL A 25 -1.94 -18.51 5.17
N ALA A 26 -0.86 -19.22 4.83
CA ALA A 26 0.00 -19.86 5.83
C ALA A 26 1.07 -18.91 6.39
N GLU A 27 1.56 -17.99 5.57
CA GLU A 27 2.61 -17.03 5.91
C GLU A 27 2.47 -15.78 5.02
N THR A 28 2.79 -14.61 5.57
CA THR A 28 2.80 -13.35 4.84
C THR A 28 4.13 -12.64 4.98
N ASP A 29 4.83 -12.45 3.86
CA ASP A 29 6.00 -11.59 3.76
C ASP A 29 5.68 -10.35 2.91
N VAL A 30 6.03 -9.17 3.41
CA VAL A 30 5.68 -7.88 2.81
C VAL A 30 6.94 -7.07 2.61
N GLU A 31 7.33 -6.90 1.35
CA GLU A 31 8.48 -6.08 0.96
C GLU A 31 8.01 -4.71 0.44
N LEU A 32 8.52 -3.64 1.07
CA LEU A 32 8.26 -2.28 0.62
C LEU A 32 9.33 -1.86 -0.40
N VAL A 33 8.94 -1.80 -1.68
CA VAL A 33 9.80 -1.38 -2.79
C VAL A 33 9.41 0.00 -3.33
N PHE A 34 10.35 0.64 -4.03
CA PHE A 34 10.15 1.95 -4.66
C PHE A 34 10.46 1.97 -6.16
N ASP A 35 10.80 0.82 -6.73
CA ASP A 35 11.10 0.65 -8.15
C ASP A 35 10.18 -0.43 -8.74
N PRO A 36 9.35 -0.13 -9.76
CA PRO A 36 9.17 1.19 -10.39
C PRO A 36 8.53 2.22 -9.43
N PRO A 37 8.81 3.52 -9.62
CA PRO A 37 8.27 4.55 -8.76
C PRO A 37 6.75 4.65 -8.93
N TRP A 38 6.05 4.66 -7.81
CA TRP A 38 4.62 4.92 -7.79
C TRP A 38 4.32 6.36 -8.24
N ASN A 39 3.23 6.56 -8.99
CA ASN A 39 2.73 7.89 -9.33
C ASN A 39 1.19 7.92 -9.37
N GLN A 40 0.61 9.13 -9.44
CA GLN A 40 -0.84 9.34 -9.33
C GLN A 40 -1.66 8.69 -10.45
N SER A 41 -1.05 8.33 -11.59
CA SER A 41 -1.77 7.59 -12.64
C SER A 41 -2.17 6.18 -12.18
N MET A 42 -1.53 5.65 -11.13
CA MET A 42 -1.86 4.36 -10.51
C MET A 42 -3.05 4.43 -9.55
N MET A 43 -3.61 5.63 -9.30
CA MET A 43 -4.83 5.78 -8.50
C MET A 43 -6.07 5.40 -9.31
N SER A 44 -7.05 4.79 -8.64
CA SER A 44 -8.39 4.63 -9.23
C SER A 44 -9.03 5.99 -9.50
N GLU A 45 -10.02 6.02 -10.40
CA GLU A 45 -10.79 7.23 -10.67
C GLU A 45 -11.49 7.75 -9.41
N SER A 46 -12.10 6.86 -8.62
CA SER A 46 -12.72 7.24 -7.35
C SER A 46 -11.74 7.90 -6.39
N ALA A 47 -10.53 7.34 -6.24
CA ALA A 47 -9.52 7.90 -5.35
C ALA A 47 -9.08 9.29 -5.82
N ARG A 48 -8.87 9.48 -7.14
CA ARG A 48 -8.53 10.80 -7.69
C ARG A 48 -9.63 11.83 -7.42
N LEU A 49 -10.90 11.44 -7.56
CA LEU A 49 -12.04 12.32 -7.35
C LEU A 49 -12.09 12.79 -5.90
N GLU A 50 -12.02 11.84 -4.96
CA GLU A 50 -12.08 12.12 -3.52
C GLU A 50 -10.92 12.99 -3.04
N THR A 51 -9.74 12.85 -3.63
CA THR A 51 -8.56 13.66 -3.28
C THR A 51 -8.45 14.96 -4.09
N GLY A 52 -9.38 15.26 -5.00
CA GLY A 52 -9.35 16.46 -5.84
C GLY A 52 -8.23 16.47 -6.90
N MET A 53 -7.80 15.30 -7.36
CA MET A 53 -6.72 15.08 -8.34
C MET A 53 -7.25 14.60 -9.71
N LEU A 54 -8.54 14.85 -9.97
CA LEU A 54 -9.25 14.45 -11.20
C LEU A 54 -9.49 15.66 -12.09
#